data_AF-A0A661ANT2-F1
#
_entry.id   AF-A0A661ANT2-F1
#
_cell.length_a   1.000
_cell.length_b   1.000
_cell.length_c   1.000
_cell.angle_alpha   90.00
_cell.angle_beta   90.00
_cell.angle_gamma   90.00
#
_symmetry.space_group_name_H-M   'P 1'
#
loop_
_entity.id
_entity.type
_entity.pdbx_description
1 polymer ?
#
loop_
_entity_poly.entity_id
_entity_poly.type
_entity_poly.pdbx_seq_one_letter_code
_entity_poly.pdbx_strand_id
1 'polypeptide(L)'
;MRRFWKIAITYIGETATLLWQIILAAPTVVRRIPLVIEQFIFMGIASLTIVLLTAMFTGMVTAFEAYHQVQHYAPIVYVGMMVTKAMMIELGPLITGLVLSGRLASSIAAELGTMKVTEQID
;
A
#
# COMPACT_ATOMS: atom_id res chain seq x y z
N MET A 1 -32.82 -9.20 6.60
CA MET A 1 -31.90 -9.88 5.65
C MET A 1 -31.97 -9.36 4.22
N ARG A 2 -33.16 -9.24 3.57
CA ARG A 2 -33.27 -8.74 2.18
C ARG A 2 -32.80 -7.29 1.95
N ARG A 3 -32.95 -6.41 2.94
CA ARG A 3 -32.52 -4.99 2.86
C ARG A 3 -30.99 -4.83 2.83
N PHE A 4 -30.27 -5.65 3.60
CA PHE A 4 -28.81 -5.65 3.63
C PHE A 4 -28.22 -6.01 2.26
N TRP A 5 -28.73 -7.07 1.63
CA TRP A 5 -28.29 -7.49 0.30
C TRP A 5 -28.54 -6.43 -0.78
N LYS A 6 -29.68 -5.74 -0.75
CA LYS A 6 -29.94 -4.62 -1.68
C LYS A 6 -28.91 -3.51 -1.53
N ILE A 7 -28.65 -3.09 -0.29
CA ILE A 7 -27.69 -2.02 0.01
C ILE A 7 -26.26 -2.42 -0.41
N ALA A 8 -25.84 -3.65 -0.11
CA ALA A 8 -24.53 -4.15 -0.48
C ALA A 8 -24.34 -4.15 -2.01
N ILE A 9 -25.33 -4.61 -2.77
CA ILE A 9 -25.28 -4.62 -4.23
C ILE A 9 -25.22 -3.20 -4.80
N THR A 10 -25.97 -2.25 -4.23
CA THR A 10 -25.93 -0.85 -4.65
C THR A 10 -24.53 -0.24 -4.46
N TYR A 11 -23.93 -0.36 -3.28
CA TYR A 11 -22.59 0.20 -3.02
C TYR A 11 -21.50 -0.43 -3.88
N ILE A 12 -21.57 -1.75 -4.10
CA ILE A 12 -20.65 -2.44 -5.01
C ILE A 12 -20.83 -1.90 -6.43
N GLY A 13 -22.07 -1.69 -6.88
CA GLY A 13 -22.39 -1.09 -8.17
C GLY A 13 -21.83 0.32 -8.33
N GLU A 14 -22.05 1.20 -7.36
CA GLU A 14 -21.54 2.59 -7.35
C GLU A 14 -20.01 2.63 -7.35
N THR A 15 -19.37 1.78 -6.56
CA THR A 15 -17.90 1.69 -6.52
C THR A 15 -17.36 1.19 -7.85
N ALA A 16 -18.01 0.20 -8.47
CA ALA A 16 -17.62 -0.35 -9.76
C ALA A 16 -17.79 0.66 -10.91
N THR A 17 -18.88 1.44 -10.92
CA THR A 17 -19.08 2.49 -11.93
C THR A 17 -18.08 3.62 -11.78
N LEU A 18 -17.77 4.04 -10.55
CA LEU A 18 -16.72 5.03 -10.29
C LEU A 18 -15.35 4.53 -10.76
N LEU A 19 -15.01 3.28 -10.47
CA LEU A 19 -13.75 2.68 -10.90
C LEU A 19 -13.68 2.60 -12.43
N TRP A 20 -14.77 2.22 -13.09
CA TRP A 20 -14.88 2.23 -14.55
C TRP A 20 -14.67 3.63 -15.16
N GLN A 21 -15.27 4.66 -14.57
CA GLN A 21 -15.10 6.05 -15.01
C GLN A 21 -13.65 6.52 -14.85
N ILE A 22 -12.97 6.15 -13.77
CA ILE A 22 -11.55 6.45 -13.55
C ILE A 22 -10.67 5.83 -14.65
N ILE A 23 -10.91 4.57 -15.01
CA ILE A 23 -10.18 3.89 -16.09
C ILE A 23 -10.36 4.62 -17.41
N LEU A 24 -11.60 5.02 -17.75
CA LEU A 24 -11.88 5.77 -18.97
C LEU A 24 -11.25 7.16 -18.98
N ALA A 25 -11.11 7.79 -17.81
CA ALA A 25 -10.43 9.08 -17.64
C ALA A 25 -8.90 8.97 -17.65
N ALA A 26 -8.31 7.78 -17.62
CA ALA A 26 -6.86 7.57 -17.57
C ALA A 26 -6.04 8.32 -18.64
N PRO A 27 -6.48 8.49 -19.91
CA PRO A 27 -5.74 9.27 -20.89
C PRO A 27 -5.53 10.74 -20.51
N THR A 28 -6.40 11.29 -19.65
CA THR A 28 -6.26 12.68 -19.17
C THR A 28 -5.05 12.87 -18.25
N VAL A 29 -4.57 11.80 -17.61
CA VAL A 29 -3.39 11.78 -16.74
C VAL A 29 -2.14 12.26 -17.49
N VAL A 30 -2.00 11.90 -18.78
CA VAL A 30 -0.85 12.31 -19.61
C VAL A 30 -0.75 13.83 -19.74
N ARG A 31 -1.90 14.53 -19.76
CA ARG A 31 -1.93 16.01 -19.82
C ARG A 31 -1.64 16.67 -18.47
N ARG A 32 -1.75 15.92 -17.37
CA ARG A 32 -1.60 16.42 -15.99
C ARG A 32 -0.46 15.74 -15.22
N ILE A 33 0.56 15.25 -15.93
CA ILE A 33 1.75 14.63 -15.33
C ILE A 33 2.36 15.45 -14.18
N PRO A 34 2.48 16.79 -14.25
CA PRO A 34 3.04 17.57 -13.14
C PRO A 34 2.28 17.37 -11.83
N LEU A 35 0.94 17.39 -11.89
CA LEU A 35 0.06 17.19 -10.72
C LEU A 35 0.16 15.76 -10.18
N VAL A 36 0.28 14.79 -11.09
CA VAL A 36 0.43 13.37 -10.73
C VAL A 36 1.74 13.16 -9.99
N ILE A 37 2.84 13.74 -10.47
CA ILE A 37 4.16 13.69 -9.82
C ILE A 37 4.11 14.35 -8.44
N GLU A 38 3.49 15.52 -8.32
CA GLU A 38 3.31 16.21 -7.04
C GLU A 38 2.59 15.30 -6.03
N GLN A 39 1.49 14.66 -6.44
CA GLN A 39 0.74 13.74 -5.59
C GLN A 39 1.58 12.51 -5.22
N PHE A 40 2.34 11.93 -6.16
CA PHE A 40 3.25 10.82 -5.86
C PHE A 40 4.32 11.20 -4.85
N ILE A 41 4.92 12.39 -4.96
CA ILE A 41 5.94 12.87 -4.03
C ILE A 41 5.33 13.09 -2.65
N PHE A 42 4.19 13.78 -2.57
CA PHE A 42 3.49 14.02 -1.30
C PHE A 42 3.12 12.70 -0.59
N MET A 43 2.49 11.79 -1.32
CA MET A 43 2.10 10.47 -0.82
C MET A 43 3.32 9.63 -0.42
N GLY A 44 4.39 9.65 -1.21
CA GLY A 44 5.63 8.90 -0.96
C GLY A 44 6.34 9.38 0.30
N ILE A 45 6.62 10.69 0.40
CA ILE A 45 7.32 11.29 1.54
C ILE A 45 6.54 11.04 2.83
N ALA A 46 5.23 11.27 2.81
CA ALA A 46 4.44 11.15 4.02
C ALA A 46 4.22 9.68 4.45
N SER A 47 4.56 8.70 3.59
CA SER A 47 4.59 7.26 3.94
C SER A 47 5.98 6.75 4.33
N LEU A 48 7.03 7.55 4.14
CA LEU A 48 8.41 7.07 4.27
C LEU A 48 8.71 6.56 5.68
N THR A 49 8.26 7.29 6.71
CA THR A 49 8.50 6.93 8.11
C THR A 49 7.93 5.56 8.46
N ILE A 50 6.69 5.26 8.07
CA ILE A 50 6.05 3.98 8.40
C ILE A 50 6.66 2.82 7.61
N VAL A 51 7.02 3.03 6.33
CA VAL A 51 7.69 2.00 5.51
C VAL A 51 9.07 1.69 6.05
N LEU A 52 9.88 2.71 6.39
CA LEU A 52 11.22 2.49 6.94
C LEU A 52 11.17 1.78 8.29
N LEU A 53 10.28 2.20 9.19
CA LEU A 53 10.15 1.62 10.51
C LEU A 53 9.73 0.14 10.43
N THR A 54 8.72 -0.16 9.61
CA THR A 54 8.25 -1.54 9.40
C THR A 54 9.32 -2.40 8.76
N ALA A 55 9.96 -1.94 7.68
CA ALA A 55 11.03 -2.68 7.00
C ALA A 55 12.23 -2.96 7.93
N MET A 56 12.60 -2.00 8.77
CA MET A 56 13.68 -2.15 9.75
C MET A 56 13.36 -3.25 10.78
N PHE A 57 12.18 -3.19 11.41
CA PHE A 57 11.77 -4.22 12.38
C PHE A 57 11.58 -5.59 11.75
N THR A 58 10.95 -5.66 10.58
CA THR A 58 10.80 -6.92 9.85
C THR A 58 12.17 -7.51 9.51
N GLY A 59 13.10 -6.71 9.00
CA GLY A 59 14.47 -7.18 8.71
C GLY A 59 15.20 -7.71 9.93
N MET A 60 15.08 -7.03 11.09
CA MET A 60 15.66 -7.52 12.35
C MET A 60 15.07 -8.87 12.79
N VAL A 61 13.74 -9.00 12.75
CA VAL A 61 13.05 -10.25 13.11
C VAL A 61 13.44 -11.38 12.16
N THR A 62 13.45 -11.13 10.84
CA THR A 62 13.84 -12.13 9.84
C THR A 62 15.28 -12.57 10.01
N ALA A 63 16.20 -11.67 10.34
CA ALA A 63 17.60 -12.04 10.62
C ALA A 63 17.73 -12.91 11.87
N PHE A 64 17.00 -12.57 12.94
CA PHE A 64 16.98 -13.34 14.17
C PHE A 64 16.39 -14.74 13.97
N GLU A 65 15.30 -14.85 13.21
CA GLU A 65 14.66 -16.12 12.86
C GLU A 65 15.55 -16.97 11.95
N ALA A 66 16.20 -16.36 10.95
CA ALA A 66 17.10 -17.07 10.04
C ALA A 66 18.32 -17.66 10.78
N TYR A 67 18.87 -16.95 11.75
CA TYR A 67 19.92 -17.48 12.62
C TYR A 67 19.45 -18.74 13.37
N HIS A 68 18.28 -18.69 14.00
CA HIS A 68 17.72 -19.82 14.75
C HIS A 68 17.38 -21.02 13.86
N GLN A 69 17.00 -20.79 12.61
CA GLN A 69 16.74 -21.86 11.65
C GLN A 69 18.02 -22.54 11.16
N VAL A 70 19.13 -21.81 11.05
CA VAL A 70 20.37 -22.31 10.45
C VAL A 70 21.35 -22.88 11.48
N GLN A 71 21.36 -22.38 12.73
CA GLN A 71 22.37 -22.69 13.75
C GLN A 71 22.66 -24.18 14.01
N HIS A 72 21.76 -25.10 13.67
CA HIS A 72 21.94 -26.55 13.87
C HIS A 72 22.03 -27.35 12.57
N TYR A 73 21.84 -26.71 11.42
CA TYR A 73 21.72 -27.37 10.11
C TYR A 73 22.70 -26.84 9.05
N ALA A 74 23.19 -25.60 9.17
CA ALA A 74 24.17 -25.05 8.24
C ALA A 74 25.10 -24.01 8.89
N PRO A 75 26.23 -23.68 8.25
CA PRO A 75 27.11 -22.57 8.64
C PRO A 75 26.39 -21.21 8.71
N ILE A 76 26.72 -20.40 9.71
CA ILE A 76 26.12 -19.06 9.94
C ILE A 76 26.28 -18.09 8.76
N VAL A 77 27.30 -18.31 7.91
CA VAL A 77 27.53 -17.52 6.68
C VAL A 77 26.34 -17.55 5.72
N TYR A 78 25.49 -18.59 5.79
CA TYR A 78 24.29 -18.69 4.96
C TYR A 78 23.13 -17.79 5.41
N VAL A 79 23.16 -17.29 6.65
CA VAL A 79 22.10 -16.43 7.20
C VAL A 79 21.94 -15.16 6.36
N GLY A 80 23.05 -14.50 6.01
CA GLY A 80 23.02 -13.28 5.18
C GLY A 80 22.41 -13.52 3.79
N MET A 81 22.70 -14.67 3.18
CA MET A 81 22.14 -15.05 1.88
C MET A 81 20.63 -15.30 1.97
N MET A 82 20.18 -16.01 3.00
CA MET A 82 18.75 -16.27 3.24
C MET A 82 17.97 -14.98 3.48
N VAL A 83 18.45 -14.13 4.38
CA VAL A 83 17.81 -12.86 4.73
C VAL A 83 17.73 -11.94 3.52
N THR A 84 18.83 -11.78 2.78
CA THR A 84 18.85 -10.90 1.60
C THR A 84 17.87 -11.39 0.53
N LYS A 85 17.85 -12.70 0.25
CA LYS A 85 16.95 -13.29 -0.75
C LYS A 85 15.47 -13.13 -0.34
N ALA A 86 15.14 -13.44 0.91
CA ALA A 86 13.78 -13.29 1.43
C ALA A 86 13.31 -11.84 1.43
N MET A 87 14.18 -10.90 1.83
CA MET A 87 13.86 -9.47 1.85
C MET A 87 13.70 -8.89 0.45
N MET A 88 14.56 -9.22 -0.51
CA MET A 88 14.47 -8.62 -1.84
C MET A 88 13.30 -9.14 -2.68
N ILE A 89 12.97 -10.42 -2.58
CA ILE A 89 12.01 -11.05 -3.51
C ILE A 89 10.60 -11.13 -2.91
N GLU A 90 10.49 -11.33 -1.59
CA GLU A 90 9.21 -11.62 -0.95
C GLU A 90 8.78 -10.48 -0.03
N LEU A 91 9.53 -10.26 1.05
CA LEU A 91 9.10 -9.38 2.14
C LEU A 91 9.17 -7.90 1.75
N GLY A 92 10.17 -7.47 0.98
CA GLY A 92 10.31 -6.08 0.54
C GLY A 92 9.09 -5.58 -0.24
N PRO A 93 8.72 -6.23 -1.37
CA PRO A 93 7.52 -5.88 -2.11
C PRO A 93 6.23 -6.03 -1.29
N LEU A 94 6.11 -7.09 -0.49
CA LEU A 94 4.91 -7.38 0.29
C LEU A 94 4.67 -6.33 1.39
N ILE A 95 5.67 -6.07 2.23
CA ILE A 95 5.57 -5.11 3.33
C ILE A 95 5.35 -3.71 2.78
N THR A 96 6.10 -3.32 1.74
CA THR A 96 5.94 -2.00 1.13
C THR A 96 4.54 -1.82 0.56
N GLY A 97 4.04 -2.79 -0.22
CA GLY A 97 2.70 -2.73 -0.80
C GLY A 97 1.59 -2.66 0.26
N LEU A 98 1.66 -3.53 1.27
CA LEU A 98 0.66 -3.62 2.33
C LEU A 98 0.61 -2.35 3.19
N VAL A 99 1.78 -1.85 3.61
CA VAL A 99 1.89 -0.66 4.46
C VAL A 99 1.46 0.59 3.69
N LEU A 100 1.92 0.74 2.45
CA LEU A 100 1.52 1.85 1.59
C LEU A 100 0.02 1.83 1.32
N SER A 101 -0.57 0.68 0.97
CA SER A 101 -2.00 0.61 0.65
C SER A 101 -2.86 1.06 1.83
N GLY A 102 -2.53 0.65 3.05
CA GLY A 102 -3.29 1.04 4.24
C GLY A 102 -3.21 2.55 4.49
N ARG A 103 -2.00 3.10 4.51
CA ARG A 103 -1.78 4.51 4.82
C ARG A 103 -2.33 5.44 3.74
N LEU A 104 -2.14 5.10 2.48
CA LEU A 104 -2.63 5.90 1.35
C LEU A 104 -4.16 5.81 1.22
N ALA A 105 -4.76 4.64 1.40
CA ALA A 105 -6.23 4.50 1.33
C ALA A 105 -6.93 5.39 2.37
N SER A 106 -6.46 5.37 3.63
CA SER A 106 -7.02 6.23 4.68
C SER A 106 -6.81 7.71 4.42
N SER A 107 -5.62 8.10 3.92
CA SER A 107 -5.31 9.50 3.61
C SER A 107 -6.21 10.04 2.49
N ILE A 108 -6.34 9.30 1.39
CA ILE A 108 -7.16 9.70 0.24
C ILE A 108 -8.64 9.74 0.63
N ALA A 109 -9.12 8.74 1.39
CA ALA A 109 -10.50 8.73 1.87
C ALA A 109 -10.81 9.92 2.79
N ALA A 110 -9.88 10.29 3.67
CA ALA A 110 -10.03 11.45 4.54
C ALA A 110 -10.06 12.76 3.74
N GLU A 111 -9.17 12.91 2.76
CA GLU A 111 -9.10 14.09 1.89
C GLU A 111 -10.39 14.27 1.08
N LEU A 112 -10.85 13.22 0.38
CA LEU A 112 -12.12 13.23 -0.34
C LEU A 112 -13.32 13.48 0.58
N GLY A 113 -13.29 12.93 1.80
CA GLY A 113 -14.30 13.18 2.83
C GLY A 113 -14.36 14.65 3.24
N THR A 114 -13.20 15.29 3.45
CA THR A 114 -13.12 16.73 3.73
C THR A 114 -13.67 17.53 2.55
N MET A 115 -13.26 17.21 1.31
CA MET A 115 -13.76 17.91 0.12
C MET A 115 -15.29 17.85 0.02
N LYS A 116 -15.89 16.70 0.35
CA LYS A 116 -17.35 16.55 0.36
C LYS A 116 -18.02 17.40 1.45
N VAL A 117 -17.46 17.40 2.67
CA VAL A 117 -17.99 18.22 3.79
C VAL A 117 -17.87 19.71 3.50
N THR A 118 -16.84 20.12 2.76
CA THR A 118 -16.63 21.52 2.34
C THR A 118 -17.32 21.87 1.02
N GLU A 119 -18.16 20.99 0.47
CA GLU A 119 -18.92 21.19 -0.78
C GLU A 119 -18.04 21.51 -2.02
N GLN A 120 -16.79 21.05 -2.04
CA GLN A 120 -15.90 21.25 -3.21
C GLN A 120 -16.18 20.26 -4.35
N ILE A 121 -16.81 19.14 -4.04
CA ILE A 121 -17.13 18.04 -4.96
C ILE A 121 -18.63 17.72 -4.95
N ASP A 122 -19.47 18.73 -4.65
CA ASP A 122 -20.92 18.66 -4.75
C ASP A 122 -21.44 19.33 -6.03
#